data_AF-A0A7K4F956-F1
#
_entry.id   AF-A0A7K4F956-F1
#
_cell.length_a   1.000
_cell.length_b   1.000
_cell.length_c   1.000
_cell.angle_alpha   90.00
_cell.angle_beta   90.00
_cell.angle_gamma   90.00
#
_symmetry.space_group_name_H-M   'P 1'
#
loop_
_entity.id
_entity.type
_entity.pdbx_description
1 polymer ?
#
loop_
_entity_poly.entity_id
_entity_poly.type
_entity_poly.pdbx_seq_one_letter_code
_entity_poly.pdbx_strand_id
1 'polypeptide(L)'
;PQDINNNSGVFQVSVRRQNDCMVSAGYMMVGDSAWMPKPIDAGGIGPALIAGTILGNNVAQALEANDVSEAGLWQYNLDYIKEYGYKTAGLELFRRLIQQMSNEQISYGMKHFLGKLDAESISKGEHPDFSGLGKIGMIIRGAMNKTVADGLRYTSKENQWLVEHYNNYPKDPSGFDEWNKTLHQRLDQAFVKVEAFGK
;
A
#
# COMPACT_ATOMS: atom_id res chain seq x y z
N PRO A 1 -3.38 -28.66 21.26
CA PRO A 1 -2.61 -27.62 22.00
C PRO A 1 -3.48 -26.38 22.15
N GLN A 2 -4.07 -26.21 23.34
CA GLN A 2 -4.93 -25.08 23.67
C GLN A 2 -4.06 -23.84 23.89
N ASP A 3 -4.51 -22.71 23.37
CA ASP A 3 -3.93 -21.38 23.42
C ASP A 3 -3.90 -20.77 24.85
N ILE A 4 -3.60 -21.58 25.87
CA ILE A 4 -3.74 -21.29 27.32
C ILE A 4 -2.92 -20.09 27.82
N ASN A 5 -1.92 -19.63 27.05
CA ASN A 5 -1.10 -18.46 27.36
C ASN A 5 -1.37 -17.26 26.43
N ASN A 6 -2.32 -17.36 25.50
CA ASN A 6 -2.69 -16.24 24.64
C ASN A 6 -3.74 -15.38 25.34
N ASN A 7 -3.46 -14.08 25.44
CA ASN A 7 -4.45 -13.11 25.87
C ASN A 7 -5.45 -12.85 24.73
N SER A 8 -6.73 -12.76 25.08
CA SER A 8 -7.77 -12.31 24.14
C SER A 8 -7.88 -10.79 24.17
N GLY A 9 -8.08 -10.16 23.01
CA GLY A 9 -8.23 -8.71 22.91
C GLY A 9 -8.64 -8.26 21.52
N VAL A 10 -9.12 -7.03 21.42
CA VAL A 10 -9.40 -6.35 20.16
C VAL A 10 -8.49 -5.14 20.09
N PHE A 11 -7.73 -5.03 19.00
CA PHE A 11 -6.80 -3.94 18.76
C PHE A 11 -7.16 -3.28 17.43
N GLN A 12 -6.93 -1.97 17.35
CA GLN A 12 -7.12 -1.23 16.11
C GLN A 12 -5.95 -1.48 15.18
N VAL A 13 -6.23 -1.58 13.88
CA VAL A 13 -5.21 -1.70 12.84
C VAL A 13 -5.54 -0.74 11.70
N SER A 14 -4.53 -0.06 11.17
CA SER A 14 -4.69 0.80 10.01
C SER A 14 -4.78 -0.03 8.74
N VAL A 15 -5.78 0.21 7.90
CA VAL A 15 -5.94 -0.45 6.58
C VAL A 15 -5.88 0.58 5.45
N ARG A 16 -4.79 1.35 5.44
CA ARG A 16 -4.51 2.45 4.53
C ARG A 16 -3.01 2.49 4.21
N ARG A 17 -2.62 3.26 3.19
CA ARG A 17 -1.21 3.52 2.89
C ARG A 17 -0.48 4.18 4.07
N GLN A 18 0.85 4.03 4.14
CA GLN A 18 1.68 4.69 5.17
C GLN A 18 1.52 6.22 5.13
N ASN A 19 1.93 6.87 6.22
CA ASN A 19 2.06 8.32 6.29
C ASN A 19 2.89 8.89 5.12
N ASP A 20 2.49 10.07 4.62
CA ASP A 20 3.15 10.72 3.48
C ASP A 20 4.59 11.12 3.78
N CYS A 21 4.84 11.66 4.97
CA CYS A 21 6.17 11.91 5.51
C CYS A 21 6.26 11.23 6.87
N MET A 22 7.36 10.52 7.12
CA MET A 22 7.59 9.78 8.36
C MET A 22 8.63 10.45 9.28
N VAL A 23 9.09 11.67 8.93
CA VAL A 23 10.12 12.40 9.68
C VAL A 23 9.73 13.86 9.91
N SER A 24 10.33 14.45 10.92
CA SER A 24 10.44 15.90 11.14
C SER A 24 11.73 16.16 11.94
N ALA A 25 12.07 17.41 12.25
CA ALA A 25 13.28 17.72 13.02
C ALA A 25 13.27 16.98 14.38
N GLY A 26 14.22 16.07 14.57
CA GLY A 26 14.35 15.23 15.77
C GLY A 26 13.22 14.21 15.97
N TYR A 27 12.39 13.94 14.96
CA TYR A 27 11.22 13.06 15.09
C TYR A 27 11.10 12.08 13.92
N MET A 28 10.78 10.82 14.20
CA MET A 28 10.55 9.77 13.21
C MET A 28 9.43 8.84 13.65
N MET A 29 8.63 8.35 12.70
CA MET A 29 7.52 7.41 12.94
C MET A 29 7.83 6.02 12.40
N VAL A 30 7.27 4.98 13.02
CA VAL A 30 7.47 3.58 12.60
C VAL A 30 6.31 2.67 13.02
N GLY A 31 6.11 1.57 12.28
CA GLY A 31 5.07 0.58 12.56
C GLY A 31 3.67 1.17 12.44
N ASP A 32 2.78 0.80 13.36
CA ASP A 32 1.38 1.23 13.35
C ASP A 32 1.22 2.75 13.52
N SER A 33 2.18 3.41 14.19
CA SER A 33 2.20 4.89 14.29
C SER A 33 2.36 5.59 12.94
N ALA A 34 2.92 4.89 11.95
CA ALA A 34 3.13 5.36 10.58
C ALA A 34 2.18 4.70 9.55
N TRP A 35 1.13 4.01 10.02
CA TRP A 35 0.17 3.29 9.20
C TRP A 35 0.79 2.23 8.27
N MET A 36 1.83 1.54 8.73
CA MET A 36 2.57 0.54 7.94
C MET A 36 1.89 -0.83 7.74
N PRO A 37 0.87 -1.26 8.51
CA PRO A 37 0.11 -2.44 8.13
C PRO A 37 -0.42 -2.38 6.70
N LYS A 38 -0.27 -3.48 5.97
CA LYS A 38 -0.72 -3.55 4.58
C LYS A 38 -2.24 -3.30 4.51
N PRO A 39 -2.71 -2.49 3.55
CA PRO A 39 -4.14 -2.21 3.42
C PRO A 39 -5.00 -3.46 3.20
N ILE A 40 -4.49 -4.51 2.57
CA ILE A 40 -5.31 -5.63 2.09
C ILE A 40 -5.62 -6.69 3.16
N ASP A 41 -4.65 -7.05 3.99
CA ASP A 41 -4.73 -8.16 4.97
C ASP A 41 -4.41 -7.70 6.40
N ALA A 42 -4.15 -6.40 6.60
CA ALA A 42 -3.76 -5.80 7.87
C ALA A 42 -2.45 -6.36 8.49
N GLY A 43 -1.63 -7.07 7.72
CA GLY A 43 -0.38 -7.64 8.23
C GLY A 43 0.70 -6.57 8.44
N GLY A 44 0.94 -6.16 9.70
CA GLY A 44 1.85 -5.07 10.08
C GLY A 44 3.22 -5.46 10.66
N ILE A 45 3.40 -6.68 11.16
CA ILE A 45 4.66 -7.10 11.81
C ILE A 45 5.85 -7.02 10.83
N GLY A 46 5.71 -7.60 9.63
CA GLY A 46 6.74 -7.55 8.60
C GLY A 46 7.11 -6.12 8.18
N PRO A 47 6.14 -5.28 7.75
CA PRO A 47 6.38 -3.87 7.46
C PRO A 47 7.08 -3.10 8.60
N ALA A 48 6.66 -3.34 9.84
CA ALA A 48 7.24 -2.67 11.01
C ALA A 48 8.70 -3.09 11.27
N LEU A 49 9.04 -4.37 11.10
CA LEU A 49 10.42 -4.84 11.24
C LEU A 49 11.34 -4.28 10.15
N ILE A 50 10.86 -4.26 8.90
CA ILE A 50 11.57 -3.65 7.78
C ILE A 50 11.83 -2.17 8.08
N ALA A 51 10.77 -1.43 8.43
CA ALA A 51 10.87 -0.01 8.75
C ALA A 51 11.77 0.28 9.96
N GLY A 52 11.72 -0.55 11.01
CA GLY A 52 12.56 -0.40 12.19
C GLY A 52 14.04 -0.59 11.88
N THR A 53 14.36 -1.54 11.00
CA THR A 53 15.74 -1.77 10.54
C THR A 53 16.26 -0.58 9.75
N ILE A 54 15.45 -0.08 8.81
CA ILE A 54 15.79 1.09 7.99
C ILE A 54 15.93 2.34 8.87
N LEU A 55 15.01 2.55 9.83
CA LEU A 55 15.05 3.67 10.76
C LEU A 55 16.33 3.66 11.59
N GLY A 56 16.71 2.51 12.16
CA GLY A 56 17.92 2.38 12.98
C GLY A 56 19.18 2.79 12.22
N ASN A 57 19.31 2.35 10.96
CA ASN A 57 20.43 2.72 10.10
C ASN A 57 20.45 4.23 9.79
N ASN A 58 19.29 4.80 9.45
CA ASN A 58 19.18 6.22 9.11
C ASN A 58 19.44 7.13 10.32
N VAL A 59 18.95 6.76 11.51
CA VAL A 59 19.23 7.50 12.75
C VAL A 59 20.71 7.46 13.10
N ALA A 60 21.37 6.30 12.97
CA ALA A 60 22.81 6.20 13.24
C ALA A 60 23.61 7.15 12.34
N GLN A 61 23.31 7.16 11.04
CA GLN A 61 23.97 8.05 10.08
C GLN A 61 23.70 9.53 10.36
N ALA A 62 22.46 9.90 10.70
CA ALA A 62 22.09 11.26 11.06
C ALA A 62 22.83 11.76 12.31
N LEU A 63 22.97 10.90 13.33
CA LEU A 63 23.73 11.22 14.55
C LEU A 63 25.23 11.35 14.27
N GLU A 64 25.82 10.47 13.45
CA GLU A 64 27.22 10.56 13.02
C GLU A 64 27.51 11.84 12.22
N ALA A 65 26.57 12.26 11.38
CA ALA A 65 26.63 13.52 10.63
C ALA A 65 26.31 14.75 11.50
N ASN A 66 25.86 14.55 12.74
CA ASN A 66 25.40 15.59 13.66
C ASN A 66 24.26 16.46 13.05
N ASP A 67 23.39 15.83 12.26
CA ASP A 67 22.26 16.45 11.58
C ASP A 67 20.98 15.64 11.81
N VAL A 68 20.24 16.02 12.85
CA VAL A 68 18.91 15.49 13.17
C VAL A 68 17.79 16.42 12.70
N SER A 69 18.07 17.32 11.74
CA SER A 69 17.03 18.12 11.09
C SER A 69 16.13 17.24 10.23
N GLU A 70 15.01 17.79 9.76
CA GLU A 70 14.14 17.08 8.81
C GLU A 70 14.89 16.64 7.54
N ALA A 71 15.82 17.48 7.04
CA ALA A 71 16.65 17.15 5.89
C ALA A 71 17.63 16.01 6.20
N GLY A 72 18.28 16.04 7.38
CA GLY A 72 19.19 14.99 7.83
C GLY A 72 18.52 13.63 8.03
N LEU A 73 17.23 13.62 8.40
CA LEU A 73 16.44 12.41 8.58
C LEU A 73 15.69 11.96 7.31
N TRP A 74 15.72 12.75 6.24
CA TRP A 74 14.87 12.55 5.06
C TRP A 74 15.12 11.23 4.32
N GLN A 75 16.34 10.73 4.39
CA GLN A 75 16.74 9.46 3.76
C GLN A 75 15.89 8.27 4.25
N TYR A 76 15.34 8.35 5.47
CA TYR A 76 14.40 7.33 5.97
C TYR A 76 13.14 7.20 5.12
N ASN A 77 12.56 8.33 4.65
CA ASN A 77 11.41 8.30 3.76
C ASN A 77 11.75 7.55 2.46
N LEU A 78 12.87 7.91 1.85
CA LEU A 78 13.34 7.33 0.59
C LEU A 78 13.58 5.82 0.71
N ASP A 79 14.31 5.41 1.75
CA ASP A 79 14.67 4.01 1.96
C ASP A 79 13.45 3.14 2.22
N TYR A 80 12.53 3.57 3.09
CA TYR A 80 11.31 2.81 3.35
C TYR A 80 10.40 2.76 2.13
N ILE A 81 10.24 3.88 1.41
CA ILE A 81 9.42 3.90 0.18
C ILE A 81 9.98 2.93 -0.85
N LYS A 82 11.30 2.95 -1.08
CA LYS A 82 11.98 2.05 -2.01
C LYS A 82 11.80 0.58 -1.64
N GLU A 83 11.96 0.24 -0.36
CA GLU A 83 11.90 -1.15 0.08
C GLU A 83 10.46 -1.68 0.11
N TYR A 84 9.51 -0.84 0.56
CA TYR A 84 8.17 -1.30 0.91
C TYR A 84 7.05 -0.32 0.55
N GLY A 85 7.23 0.96 0.89
CA GLY A 85 6.15 1.95 0.87
C GLY A 85 5.54 2.21 -0.50
N TYR A 86 6.27 1.99 -1.61
CA TYR A 86 5.76 2.21 -2.96
C TYR A 86 4.54 1.34 -3.33
N LYS A 87 4.37 0.20 -2.63
CA LYS A 87 3.32 -0.80 -2.93
C LYS A 87 1.96 -0.43 -2.32
N THR A 88 1.93 0.36 -1.25
CA THR A 88 0.78 0.40 -0.34
C THR A 88 -0.39 1.23 -0.88
N ALA A 89 -0.13 2.31 -1.62
CA ALA A 89 -1.19 3.16 -2.16
C ALA A 89 -2.06 2.41 -3.19
N GLY A 90 -1.45 1.58 -4.03
CA GLY A 90 -2.17 0.69 -4.94
C GLY A 90 -3.02 -0.35 -4.22
N LEU A 91 -2.48 -0.93 -3.14
CA LEU A 91 -3.22 -1.87 -2.28
C LEU A 91 -4.42 -1.21 -1.60
N GLU A 92 -4.33 0.08 -1.24
CA GLU A 92 -5.47 0.80 -0.69
C GLU A 92 -6.60 0.99 -1.72
N LEU A 93 -6.27 1.37 -2.96
CA LEU A 93 -7.27 1.45 -4.03
C LEU A 93 -7.91 0.08 -4.31
N PHE A 94 -7.09 -0.97 -4.34
CA PHE A 94 -7.59 -2.32 -4.52
C PHE A 94 -8.52 -2.76 -3.38
N ARG A 95 -8.14 -2.52 -2.12
CA ARG A 95 -9.00 -2.76 -0.95
C ARG A 95 -10.35 -2.05 -1.11
N ARG A 96 -10.34 -0.76 -1.43
CA ARG A 96 -11.56 0.05 -1.57
C ARG A 96 -12.49 -0.50 -2.64
N LEU A 97 -11.94 -1.01 -3.75
CA LEU A 97 -12.71 -1.65 -4.80
C LEU A 97 -13.35 -2.96 -4.33
N ILE A 98 -12.57 -3.89 -3.75
CA ILE A 98 -13.08 -5.21 -3.38
C ILE A 98 -14.10 -5.14 -2.23
N GLN A 99 -13.99 -4.15 -1.34
CA GLN A 99 -14.95 -3.93 -0.25
C GLN A 99 -16.34 -3.50 -0.74
N GLN A 100 -16.46 -3.13 -2.02
CA GLN A 100 -17.73 -2.79 -2.66
C GLN A 100 -18.31 -3.95 -3.48
N MET A 101 -17.59 -5.06 -3.61
CA MET A 101 -18.01 -6.20 -4.43
C MET A 101 -18.85 -7.19 -3.62
N SER A 102 -19.85 -7.75 -4.29
CA SER A 102 -20.60 -8.92 -3.79
C SER A 102 -19.73 -10.18 -3.81
N ASN A 103 -20.15 -11.20 -3.05
CA ASN A 103 -19.50 -12.51 -3.03
C ASN A 103 -19.46 -13.15 -4.42
N GLU A 104 -20.50 -12.97 -5.24
CA GLU A 104 -20.57 -13.46 -6.61
C GLU A 104 -19.52 -12.80 -7.51
N GLN A 105 -19.34 -11.47 -7.37
CA GLN A 105 -18.34 -10.71 -8.12
C GLN A 105 -16.92 -11.10 -7.72
N ILE A 106 -16.65 -11.24 -6.41
CA ILE A 106 -15.37 -11.73 -5.89
C ILE A 106 -15.11 -13.13 -6.43
N SER A 107 -16.07 -14.04 -6.32
CA SER A 107 -15.93 -15.42 -6.79
C SER A 107 -15.67 -15.51 -8.29
N TYR A 108 -16.38 -14.71 -9.09
CA TYR A 108 -16.12 -14.58 -10.52
C TYR A 108 -14.69 -14.08 -10.76
N GLY A 109 -14.27 -13.06 -10.02
CA GLY A 109 -12.95 -12.48 -10.18
C GLY A 109 -11.82 -13.41 -9.81
N MET A 110 -11.92 -14.12 -8.69
CA MET A 110 -10.96 -15.15 -8.29
C MET A 110 -10.87 -16.27 -9.36
N LYS A 111 -12.00 -16.67 -9.94
CA LYS A 111 -12.06 -17.74 -10.96
C LYS A 111 -11.48 -17.34 -12.32
N HIS A 112 -11.62 -16.07 -12.68
CA HIS A 112 -11.37 -15.61 -14.05
C HIS A 112 -10.24 -14.58 -14.20
N PHE A 113 -9.82 -13.92 -13.12
CA PHE A 113 -8.84 -12.83 -13.15
C PHE A 113 -7.56 -13.13 -12.36
N LEU A 114 -7.55 -14.08 -11.42
CA LEU A 114 -6.31 -14.53 -10.79
C LEU A 114 -5.74 -15.71 -11.58
N GLY A 115 -4.52 -15.53 -12.09
CA GLY A 115 -3.79 -16.63 -12.70
C GLY A 115 -3.32 -17.66 -11.66
N LYS A 116 -2.80 -18.81 -12.12
CA LYS A 116 -2.17 -19.80 -11.23
C LYS A 116 -1.03 -19.21 -10.40
N LEU A 117 -0.28 -18.26 -10.96
CA LEU A 117 0.82 -17.57 -10.29
C LEU A 117 0.34 -16.70 -9.12
N ASP A 118 -0.78 -15.99 -9.29
CA ASP A 118 -1.34 -15.14 -8.24
C ASP A 118 -1.91 -15.97 -7.08
N ALA A 119 -2.57 -17.09 -7.40
CA ALA A 119 -3.11 -18.01 -6.41
C ALA A 119 -2.02 -18.73 -5.60
N GLU A 120 -0.89 -19.06 -6.23
CA GLU A 120 0.25 -19.74 -5.58
C GLU A 120 1.04 -18.79 -4.67
N SER A 121 1.26 -17.53 -5.07
CA SER A 121 1.82 -16.51 -4.18
C SER A 121 0.90 -16.26 -2.99
N ILE A 122 -0.41 -16.09 -3.22
CA ILE A 122 -1.41 -15.96 -2.14
C ILE A 122 -1.40 -17.20 -1.22
N SER A 123 -1.32 -18.42 -1.75
CA SER A 123 -1.32 -19.64 -0.92
C SER A 123 -0.04 -19.83 -0.10
N LYS A 124 1.08 -19.22 -0.54
CA LYS A 124 2.36 -19.20 0.19
C LYS A 124 2.45 -18.06 1.20
N GLY A 125 1.39 -17.25 1.34
CA GLY A 125 1.42 -16.03 2.18
C GLY A 125 2.24 -14.90 1.57
N GLU A 126 2.65 -15.03 0.31
CA GLU A 126 3.30 -14.00 -0.47
C GLU A 126 2.23 -13.07 -1.05
N HIS A 127 2.48 -11.76 -1.00
CA HIS A 127 1.50 -10.80 -1.48
C HIS A 127 1.51 -10.76 -3.01
N PRO A 128 0.35 -10.88 -3.67
CA PRO A 128 0.28 -10.75 -5.11
C PRO A 128 0.82 -9.38 -5.51
N ASP A 129 1.86 -9.36 -6.34
CA ASP A 129 2.30 -8.13 -6.99
C ASP A 129 1.27 -7.79 -8.07
N PHE A 130 0.33 -6.92 -7.72
CA PHE A 130 -0.72 -6.45 -8.62
C PHE A 130 -0.16 -5.65 -9.82
N SER A 131 1.15 -5.44 -9.93
CA SER A 131 1.81 -4.98 -11.17
C SER A 131 1.52 -5.89 -12.37
N GLY A 132 1.26 -7.19 -12.14
CA GLY A 132 0.97 -8.19 -13.15
C GLY A 132 -0.46 -8.19 -13.72
N LEU A 133 -1.42 -7.54 -13.06
CA LEU A 133 -2.84 -7.54 -13.47
C LEU A 133 -3.06 -6.98 -14.89
N GLY A 134 -2.15 -6.13 -15.37
CA GLY A 134 -2.21 -5.56 -16.72
C GLY A 134 -1.97 -6.57 -17.86
N LYS A 135 -1.49 -7.78 -17.56
CA LYS A 135 -1.15 -8.82 -18.56
C LYS A 135 -2.17 -9.97 -18.64
N ILE A 136 -3.22 -9.96 -17.82
CA ILE A 136 -4.21 -11.04 -17.79
C ILE A 136 -5.34 -10.71 -18.77
N GLY A 137 -5.48 -11.54 -19.81
CA GLY A 137 -6.60 -11.45 -20.75
C GLY A 137 -7.92 -11.75 -20.04
N MET A 138 -8.70 -10.71 -19.77
CA MET A 138 -9.99 -10.83 -19.06
C MET A 138 -11.06 -11.44 -19.97
N ILE A 139 -11.60 -12.61 -19.59
CA ILE A 139 -12.84 -13.12 -20.19
C ILE A 139 -14.02 -12.44 -19.47
N ILE A 140 -14.69 -11.51 -20.16
CA ILE A 140 -15.85 -10.79 -19.62
C ILE A 140 -17.12 -11.44 -20.17
N ARG A 141 -18.02 -11.91 -19.29
CA ARG A 141 -19.35 -12.44 -19.68
C ARG A 141 -20.46 -11.74 -18.92
N GLY A 142 -21.30 -10.94 -19.55
CA GLY A 142 -22.44 -10.28 -18.90
C GLY A 142 -22.09 -8.98 -18.15
N ALA A 143 -23.13 -8.19 -17.83
CA ALA A 143 -22.98 -6.81 -17.36
C ALA A 143 -22.33 -6.67 -15.98
N MET A 144 -22.68 -7.52 -15.02
CA MET A 144 -22.06 -7.55 -13.67
C MET A 144 -20.54 -7.77 -13.76
N ASN A 145 -20.11 -8.60 -14.70
CA ASN A 145 -18.69 -8.92 -14.92
C ASN A 145 -17.95 -7.78 -15.63
N LYS A 146 -18.67 -6.89 -16.32
CA LYS A 146 -18.11 -5.69 -16.93
C LYS A 146 -17.73 -4.66 -15.86
N THR A 147 -18.60 -4.38 -14.88
CA THR A 147 -18.29 -3.45 -13.78
C THR A 147 -17.07 -3.90 -12.99
N VAL A 148 -16.97 -5.21 -12.68
CA VAL A 148 -15.79 -5.78 -11.99
C VAL A 148 -14.53 -5.63 -12.82
N ALA A 149 -14.59 -5.99 -14.12
CA ALA A 149 -13.44 -5.88 -15.02
C ALA A 149 -12.98 -4.43 -15.21
N ASP A 150 -13.92 -3.50 -15.37
CA ASP A 150 -13.63 -2.07 -15.50
C ASP A 150 -13.01 -1.51 -14.21
N GLY A 151 -13.51 -1.92 -13.04
CA GLY A 151 -12.95 -1.58 -11.74
C GLY A 151 -11.52 -2.07 -11.58
N LEU A 152 -11.26 -3.35 -11.84
CA LEU A 152 -9.93 -3.96 -11.75
C LEU A 152 -8.94 -3.31 -12.73
N ARG A 153 -9.38 -3.04 -13.96
CA ARG A 153 -8.57 -2.35 -14.97
C ARG A 153 -8.23 -0.93 -14.52
N TYR A 154 -9.21 -0.22 -13.95
CA TYR A 154 -9.00 1.13 -13.42
C TYR A 154 -7.99 1.12 -12.27
N THR A 155 -8.18 0.29 -11.24
CA THR A 155 -7.25 0.21 -10.11
C THR A 155 -5.86 -0.23 -10.52
N SER A 156 -5.73 -1.12 -11.51
CA SER A 156 -4.43 -1.53 -12.06
C SER A 156 -3.70 -0.36 -12.73
N LYS A 157 -4.41 0.44 -13.53
CA LYS A 157 -3.85 1.64 -14.16
C LYS A 157 -3.44 2.69 -13.13
N GLU A 158 -4.27 2.95 -12.12
CA GLU A 158 -3.93 3.89 -11.05
C GLU A 158 -2.74 3.39 -10.21
N ASN A 159 -2.64 2.08 -9.96
CA ASN A 159 -1.49 1.50 -9.27
C ASN A 159 -0.17 1.78 -10.02
N GLN A 160 -0.15 1.67 -11.36
CA GLN A 160 1.05 1.99 -12.13
C GLN A 160 1.52 3.42 -11.90
N TRP A 161 0.58 4.38 -11.96
CA TRP A 161 0.88 5.77 -11.68
C TRP A 161 1.33 5.99 -10.24
N LEU A 162 0.67 5.35 -9.26
CA LEU A 162 1.02 5.48 -7.84
C LEU A 162 2.43 4.94 -7.57
N VAL A 163 2.77 3.77 -8.10
CA VAL A 163 4.12 3.20 -7.98
C VAL A 163 5.16 4.17 -8.55
N GLU A 164 4.92 4.73 -9.73
CA GLU A 164 5.80 5.74 -10.33
C GLU A 164 5.91 7.00 -9.46
N HIS A 165 4.79 7.50 -8.95
CA HIS A 165 4.75 8.69 -8.09
C HIS A 165 5.54 8.48 -6.80
N TYR A 166 5.38 7.34 -6.13
CA TYR A 166 6.16 6.99 -4.93
C TYR A 166 7.65 6.77 -5.25
N ASN A 167 7.99 6.17 -6.40
CA ASN A 167 9.39 6.04 -6.81
C ASN A 167 10.05 7.41 -7.11
N ASN A 168 9.25 8.42 -7.42
CA ASN A 168 9.66 9.81 -7.59
C ASN A 168 9.49 10.65 -6.30
N TYR A 169 9.47 10.02 -5.12
CA TYR A 169 9.46 10.74 -3.85
C TYR A 169 10.62 11.75 -3.79
N PRO A 170 10.40 12.98 -3.28
CA PRO A 170 11.42 14.03 -3.29
C PRO A 170 12.69 13.60 -2.56
N LYS A 171 13.85 13.99 -3.07
CA LYS A 171 15.15 13.67 -2.46
C LYS A 171 15.46 14.50 -1.22
N ASP A 172 14.71 15.57 -1.00
CA ASP A 172 14.81 16.48 0.13
C ASP A 172 13.44 17.10 0.44
N PRO A 173 13.27 17.75 1.61
CA PRO A 173 11.97 18.28 2.05
C PRO A 173 11.34 19.32 1.11
N SER A 174 12.14 20.04 0.30
CA SER A 174 11.64 21.17 -0.50
C SER A 174 10.65 20.74 -1.58
N GLY A 175 10.75 19.51 -2.08
CA GLY A 175 9.84 18.96 -3.09
C GLY A 175 8.58 18.30 -2.52
N PHE A 176 8.49 18.17 -1.18
CA PHE A 176 7.43 17.38 -0.53
C PHE A 176 6.04 17.92 -0.79
N ASP A 177 5.83 19.23 -0.66
CA ASP A 177 4.50 19.82 -0.76
C ASP A 177 3.86 19.58 -2.14
N GLU A 178 4.63 19.76 -3.22
CA GLU A 178 4.12 19.55 -4.58
C GLU A 178 3.89 18.06 -4.88
N TRP A 179 4.80 17.19 -4.43
CA TRP A 179 4.62 15.75 -4.52
C TRP A 179 3.36 15.28 -3.77
N ASN A 180 3.16 15.77 -2.55
CA ASN A 180 2.06 15.42 -1.68
C ASN A 180 0.72 15.92 -2.25
N LYS A 181 0.69 17.16 -2.72
CA LYS A 181 -0.49 17.74 -3.38
C LYS A 181 -0.91 16.93 -4.61
N THR A 182 0.05 16.54 -5.45
CA THR A 182 -0.19 15.71 -6.63
C THR A 182 -0.74 14.34 -6.24
N LEU A 183 -0.19 13.72 -5.19
CA LEU A 183 -0.69 12.45 -4.65
C LEU A 183 -2.14 12.55 -4.20
N HIS A 184 -2.48 13.52 -3.33
CA HIS A 184 -3.83 13.65 -2.79
C HIS A 184 -4.85 13.99 -3.87
N GLN A 185 -4.53 14.89 -4.81
CA GLN A 185 -5.40 15.18 -5.95
C GLN A 185 -5.73 13.91 -6.76
N ARG A 186 -4.72 13.07 -7.02
CA ARG A 186 -4.93 11.82 -7.74
C ARG A 186 -5.73 10.80 -6.95
N LEU A 187 -5.41 10.65 -5.65
CA LEU A 187 -6.10 9.71 -4.77
C LEU A 187 -7.57 10.08 -4.58
N ASP A 188 -7.88 11.37 -4.36
CA ASP A 188 -9.26 11.83 -4.20
C ASP A 188 -10.11 11.51 -5.44
N GLN A 189 -9.56 11.77 -6.63
CA GLN A 189 -10.22 11.39 -7.90
C GLN A 189 -10.39 9.88 -8.01
N ALA A 190 -9.37 9.11 -7.64
CA ALA A 190 -9.42 7.66 -7.69
C ALA A 190 -10.42 7.06 -6.70
N PHE A 191 -10.52 7.61 -5.49
CA PHE A 191 -11.49 7.17 -4.49
C PHE A 191 -12.93 7.38 -4.97
N VAL A 192 -13.24 8.56 -5.50
CA VAL A 192 -14.56 8.85 -6.09
C VAL A 192 -14.87 7.89 -7.23
N LYS A 193 -13.89 7.62 -8.10
CA LYS A 193 -14.07 6.71 -9.24
C LYS A 193 -14.27 5.25 -8.78
N VAL A 194 -13.52 4.81 -7.77
CA VAL A 194 -13.65 3.47 -7.19
C VAL A 194 -15.05 3.29 -6.59
N GLU A 195 -15.55 4.25 -5.81
CA GLU A 195 -16.90 4.24 -5.25
C GLU A 195 -18.03 4.17 -6.28
N ALA A 196 -17.79 4.62 -7.50
CA ALA A 196 -18.77 4.51 -8.57
C ALA A 196 -18.91 3.08 -9.13
N PHE A 197 -17.96 2.17 -8.88
CA PHE A 197 -18.09 0.76 -9.29
C PHE A 197 -18.94 -0.08 -8.32
N GLY A 198 -19.13 0.39 -7.10
CA GLY A 198 -20.00 -0.24 -6.09
C GLY A 198 -21.48 0.16 -6.17
N LYS A 199 -21.83 1.11 -7.04
CA LYS A 199 -23.20 1.59 -7.28
C LYS A 199 -23.80 0.94 -8.52
#